data_AF-A0A920TSW8-F1
#
_entry.id   AF-A0A920TSW8-F1
#
_cell.length_a   1.000
_cell.length_b   1.000
_cell.length_c   1.000
_cell.angle_alpha   90.00
_cell.angle_beta   90.00
_cell.angle_gamma   90.00
#
_symmetry.space_group_name_H-M   'P 1'
#
loop_
_entity.id
_entity.type
_entity.pdbx_description
1 polymer ?
#
loop_
_entity_poly.entity_id
_entity_poly.type
_entity_poly.pdbx_seq_one_letter_code
_entity_poly.pdbx_strand_id
1 'polypeptide(L)'
;MGVYVSLDKGSRWHALPYGLPSTFVHDLVIHPRDDIMVAATHGRGMFAFDVRQLQQLTTEIVATASHMFEPESGVLALGNGRGRSNTSAAQSAYVHYWLNEQAEVSLEIEDNRGQMVNILEASGDPGLHAVEWTLERLGSDQGGRGAGFSGRSDLVQPGEYTVILSVNDAEHRMPLRVSRRQP
;
A
#
# COMPACT_ATOMS: atom_id res chain seq x y z
N MET A 1 22.20 -1.65 -7.92
CA MET A 1 21.74 -2.91 -8.56
C MET A 1 20.34 -3.17 -8.04
N GLY A 2 19.38 -3.51 -8.89
CA GLY A 2 17.98 -3.68 -8.48
C GLY A 2 17.06 -3.84 -9.68
N VAL A 3 15.75 -3.79 -9.44
CA VAL A 3 14.74 -3.81 -10.52
C VAL A 3 14.41 -2.37 -10.91
N TYR A 4 14.42 -2.12 -12.21
CA TYR A 4 14.06 -0.82 -12.80
C TYR A 4 13.00 -1.04 -13.87
N VAL A 5 12.10 -0.08 -14.00
CA VAL A 5 11.07 -0.04 -15.04
C VAL A 5 11.31 1.14 -15.97
N SER A 6 10.98 0.96 -17.24
CA SER A 6 10.95 2.03 -18.23
C SER A 6 9.65 1.95 -19.02
N LEU A 7 9.00 3.10 -19.17
CA LEU A 7 7.78 3.24 -19.97
C LEU A 7 8.05 3.82 -21.37
N ASP A 8 9.29 4.25 -21.62
CA ASP A 8 9.72 4.94 -22.84
C ASP A 8 10.81 4.16 -23.59
N LYS A 9 10.69 2.82 -23.55
CA LYS A 9 11.57 1.86 -24.24
C LYS A 9 13.05 1.99 -23.85
N GLY A 10 13.32 2.38 -22.61
CA GLY A 10 14.65 2.45 -22.02
C GLY A 10 15.31 3.83 -22.07
N SER A 11 14.57 4.88 -22.43
CA SER A 11 15.10 6.25 -22.47
C SER A 11 15.24 6.84 -21.05
N ARG A 12 14.29 6.52 -20.17
CA ARG A 12 14.30 6.81 -18.74
C ARG A 12 13.99 5.55 -17.95
N TRP A 13 14.69 5.39 -16.84
CA TRP A 13 14.57 4.25 -15.94
C TRP A 13 14.19 4.74 -14.56
N HIS A 14 13.19 4.12 -13.98
CA HIS A 14 12.73 4.39 -12.63
C HIS A 14 12.99 3.17 -11.77
N ALA A 15 13.55 3.39 -10.58
CA ALA A 15 13.68 2.31 -9.61
C ALA A 15 12.27 1.81 -9.25
N LEU A 16 12.15 0.52 -8.95
CA LEU A 16 10.90 -0.08 -8.50
C LEU A 16 10.97 -0.35 -6.98
N PRO A 17 10.56 0.60 -6.13
CA PRO A 17 10.71 0.46 -4.68
C PRO A 17 9.51 -0.27 -4.08
N TYR A 18 9.50 -1.60 -4.20
CA TYR A 18 8.60 -2.47 -3.42
C TYR A 18 9.34 -3.12 -2.23
N GLY A 19 10.19 -2.37 -1.52
CA GLY A 19 11.06 -2.95 -0.47
C GLY A 19 12.14 -3.90 -1.03
N LEU A 20 12.37 -3.87 -2.33
CA LEU A 20 13.46 -4.60 -2.98
C LEU A 20 14.80 -4.07 -2.50
N PRO A 21 15.71 -4.94 -2.02
CA PRO A 21 17.04 -4.51 -1.63
C PRO A 21 17.86 -4.11 -2.87
N SER A 22 18.79 -3.16 -2.70
CA SER A 22 19.78 -2.84 -3.72
C SER A 22 20.84 -3.95 -3.85
N THR A 23 20.45 -5.09 -4.39
CA THR A 23 21.28 -6.28 -4.64
C THR A 23 21.09 -6.77 -6.07
N PHE A 24 21.90 -7.75 -6.48
CA PHE A 24 21.73 -8.43 -7.77
C PHE A 24 20.43 -9.20 -7.81
N VAL A 25 19.69 -9.06 -8.91
CA VAL A 25 18.51 -9.86 -9.24
C VAL A 25 18.93 -10.83 -10.34
N HIS A 26 18.84 -12.12 -10.07
CA HIS A 26 19.27 -13.18 -11.00
C HIS A 26 18.19 -13.53 -12.01
N ASP A 27 16.93 -13.50 -11.58
CA ASP A 27 15.78 -13.85 -12.41
C ASP A 27 14.57 -13.01 -12.00
N LEU A 28 13.72 -12.71 -12.98
CA LEU A 28 12.52 -11.92 -12.83
C LEU A 28 11.46 -12.47 -13.77
N VAL A 29 10.31 -12.84 -13.21
CA VAL A 29 9.15 -13.32 -13.96
C VAL A 29 7.90 -12.55 -13.57
N ILE A 30 7.02 -12.29 -14.53
CA ILE A 30 5.68 -11.76 -14.29
C ILE A 30 4.69 -12.88 -14.56
N HIS A 31 3.89 -13.24 -13.55
CA HIS A 31 2.86 -14.26 -13.68
C HIS A 31 1.68 -13.69 -14.46
N PRO A 32 1.38 -14.20 -15.68
CA PRO A 32 0.50 -13.53 -16.63
C PRO A 32 -0.98 -13.52 -16.21
N ARG A 33 -1.36 -14.34 -15.24
CA ARG A 33 -2.74 -14.44 -14.76
C ARG A 33 -3.03 -13.50 -13.60
N ASP A 34 -2.05 -13.31 -12.73
CA ASP A 34 -2.24 -12.66 -11.44
C ASP A 34 -1.50 -11.32 -11.35
N ASP A 35 -0.80 -10.94 -12.42
CA ASP A 35 0.02 -9.72 -12.48
C ASP A 35 0.98 -9.60 -11.29
N ILE A 36 1.50 -10.74 -10.84
CA ILE A 36 2.49 -10.81 -9.78
C ILE A 36 3.87 -10.91 -10.42
N MET A 37 4.72 -9.93 -10.14
CA MET A 37 6.15 -10.02 -10.42
C MET A 37 6.85 -10.76 -9.29
N VAL A 38 7.65 -11.76 -9.64
CA VAL A 38 8.53 -12.48 -8.72
C VAL A 38 9.98 -12.21 -9.10
N ALA A 39 10.78 -11.72 -8.15
CA ALA A 39 12.19 -11.40 -8.33
C ALA A 39 13.07 -12.26 -7.40
N ALA A 40 14.04 -12.99 -7.98
CA ALA A 40 15.00 -13.79 -7.24
C ALA A 40 16.29 -12.99 -6.98
N THR A 41 16.55 -12.67 -5.72
CA THR A 41 17.68 -11.81 -5.32
C THR A 41 18.87 -12.62 -4.81
N HIS A 42 20.08 -12.07 -4.98
CA HIS A 42 21.29 -12.66 -4.41
C HIS A 42 21.30 -12.51 -2.88
N GLY A 43 21.22 -13.62 -2.15
CA GLY A 43 21.41 -13.70 -0.69
C GLY A 43 20.28 -13.14 0.17
N ARG A 44 19.17 -12.67 -0.43
CA ARG A 44 18.02 -12.08 0.29
C ARG A 44 16.68 -12.75 -0.02
N GLY A 45 16.69 -13.86 -0.75
CA GLY A 45 15.51 -14.67 -1.06
C GLY A 45 14.75 -14.20 -2.29
N MET A 46 13.47 -14.57 -2.35
CA MET A 46 12.55 -14.21 -3.42
C MET A 46 11.56 -13.17 -2.91
N PHE A 47 11.21 -12.23 -3.78
CA PHE A 47 10.24 -11.20 -3.51
C PHE A 47 9.11 -11.29 -4.53
N ALA A 48 7.86 -11.15 -4.08
CA ALA A 48 6.69 -11.19 -4.95
C ALA A 48 5.84 -9.94 -4.69
N PHE A 49 5.49 -9.22 -5.74
CA PHE A 49 4.68 -8.01 -5.65
C PHE A 49 3.68 -7.94 -6.78
N ASP A 50 2.56 -7.32 -6.47
CA ASP A 50 1.57 -6.95 -7.47
C ASP A 50 2.10 -5.84 -8.36
N VAL A 51 1.97 -5.99 -9.68
CA VAL A 51 2.40 -5.00 -10.67
C VAL A 51 1.25 -4.35 -11.43
N ARG A 52 -0.01 -4.55 -11.02
CA ARG A 52 -1.18 -3.92 -11.66
C ARG A 52 -1.06 -2.40 -11.71
N GLN A 53 -0.53 -1.76 -10.67
CA GLN A 53 -0.34 -0.31 -10.64
C GLN A 53 0.81 0.14 -11.55
N LEU A 54 1.84 -0.70 -11.72
CA LEU A 54 2.88 -0.45 -12.71
C LEU A 54 2.31 -0.43 -14.13
N GLN A 55 1.30 -1.26 -14.42
CA GLN A 55 0.61 -1.28 -15.72
C GLN A 55 -0.28 -0.05 -15.93
N GLN A 56 -0.73 0.60 -14.86
CA GLN A 56 -1.53 1.83 -14.93
C GLN A 56 -0.67 3.07 -15.15
N LEU A 57 0.65 2.99 -14.95
CA LEU A 57 1.55 4.11 -15.23
C LEU A 57 1.56 4.41 -16.74
N THR A 58 1.27 5.67 -17.06
CA THR A 58 1.38 6.21 -18.41
C THR A 58 2.47 7.27 -18.48
N THR A 59 2.86 7.65 -19.69
CA THR A 59 3.85 8.72 -19.89
C THR A 59 3.32 10.06 -19.33
N GLU A 60 2.01 10.28 -19.38
CA GLU A 60 1.36 11.45 -18.79
C GLU A 60 1.51 11.47 -17.26
N ILE A 61 1.26 10.34 -16.58
CA ILE A 61 1.42 10.22 -15.12
C ILE A 61 2.89 10.45 -14.73
N VAL A 62 3.82 9.81 -15.44
CA VAL A 62 5.26 9.96 -15.14
C VAL A 62 5.75 11.39 -15.35
N ALA A 63 5.12 12.16 -16.24
CA ALA A 63 5.42 13.57 -16.45
C ALA A 63 4.86 14.50 -15.36
N THR A 64 3.91 14.04 -14.53
CA THR A 64 3.41 14.82 -13.38
C THR A 64 4.43 14.86 -12.25
N ALA A 65 4.37 15.88 -11.38
CA ALA A 65 5.20 15.94 -10.18
C ALA A 65 4.83 14.82 -9.19
N SER A 66 3.53 14.62 -8.99
CA SER A 66 2.97 13.55 -8.16
C SER A 66 1.59 13.11 -8.68
N HIS A 67 1.25 11.86 -8.42
CA HIS A 67 -0.06 11.29 -8.77
C HIS A 67 -0.48 10.24 -7.74
N MET A 68 -1.72 10.32 -7.24
CA MET A 68 -2.32 9.28 -6.41
C MET A 68 -3.28 8.44 -7.25
N PHE A 69 -3.09 7.11 -7.22
CA PHE A 69 -3.98 6.16 -7.89
C PHE A 69 -5.24 5.92 -7.07
N GLU A 70 -6.25 5.29 -7.69
CA GLU A 70 -7.44 4.84 -6.98
C GLU A 70 -7.04 3.82 -5.89
N PRO A 71 -7.36 4.06 -4.61
CA PRO A 71 -7.00 3.16 -3.52
C PRO A 71 -7.69 1.79 -3.61
N GLU A 72 -6.98 0.73 -3.25
CA GLU A 72 -7.57 -0.60 -3.12
C GLU A 72 -8.32 -0.72 -1.79
N SER A 73 -9.60 -1.09 -1.88
CA SER A 73 -10.49 -1.22 -0.73
C SER A 73 -10.08 -2.33 0.24
N GLY A 74 -10.28 -2.07 1.54
CA GLY A 74 -10.03 -3.03 2.61
C GLY A 74 -11.26 -3.88 2.97
N VAL A 75 -11.02 -5.08 3.50
CA VAL A 75 -12.08 -5.96 4.01
C VAL A 75 -11.74 -6.46 5.41
N LEU A 76 -12.56 -6.10 6.38
CA LEU A 76 -12.44 -6.61 7.74
C LEU A 76 -12.88 -8.09 7.81
N ALA A 77 -12.13 -8.87 8.59
CA ALA A 77 -12.50 -10.25 8.88
C ALA A 77 -13.85 -10.34 9.61
N LEU A 78 -14.52 -11.48 9.44
CA LEU A 78 -15.66 -11.84 10.28
C LEU A 78 -15.16 -12.07 11.71
N GLY A 79 -15.68 -11.30 12.67
CA GLY A 79 -15.32 -11.46 14.08
C GLY A 79 -15.56 -12.89 14.59
N ASN A 80 -14.74 -13.33 15.55
CA ASN A 80 -14.79 -14.69 16.10
C ASN A 80 -16.16 -15.00 16.74
N GLY A 81 -17.04 -15.67 15.98
CA GLY A 81 -18.15 -16.42 16.55
C GLY A 81 -17.59 -17.66 17.29
N ARG A 82 -18.07 -17.90 18.52
CA ARG A 82 -17.66 -19.06 19.33
C ARG A 82 -17.76 -20.36 18.51
N GLY A 83 -16.62 -20.94 18.13
CA GLY A 83 -16.55 -22.30 17.58
C GLY A 83 -16.36 -22.47 16.07
N ARG A 84 -16.10 -21.41 15.29
CA ARG A 84 -15.70 -21.56 13.86
C ARG A 84 -14.24 -21.20 13.65
N SER A 85 -13.44 -22.16 13.18
CA SER A 85 -12.15 -21.89 12.56
C SER A 85 -12.43 -21.16 11.24
N ASN A 86 -12.41 -19.83 11.27
CA ASN A 86 -12.64 -19.03 10.08
C ASN A 86 -11.29 -18.79 9.42
N THR A 87 -11.08 -19.37 8.23
CA THR A 87 -9.96 -19.03 7.32
C THR A 87 -10.14 -17.66 6.65
N SER A 88 -11.10 -16.85 7.12
CA SER A 88 -11.40 -15.54 6.57
C SER A 88 -10.40 -14.51 7.11
N ALA A 89 -9.22 -14.46 6.49
CA ALA A 89 -8.25 -13.41 6.74
C ALA A 89 -8.85 -12.04 6.37
N ALA A 90 -8.52 -11.01 7.17
CA ALA A 90 -8.75 -9.63 6.77
C ALA A 90 -7.91 -9.31 5.52
N GLN A 91 -8.39 -8.36 4.72
CA GLN A 91 -7.67 -7.80 3.58
C GLN A 91 -7.37 -6.34 3.88
N SER A 92 -6.09 -5.99 3.91
CA SER A 92 -5.63 -4.61 4.04
C SER A 92 -6.06 -3.75 2.85
N ALA A 93 -6.16 -2.45 3.07
CA ALA A 93 -6.29 -1.48 1.99
C ALA A 93 -4.89 -1.10 1.49
N TYR A 94 -4.78 -0.74 0.21
CA TYR A 94 -3.52 -0.27 -0.37
C TYR A 94 -3.70 1.09 -1.03
N VAL A 95 -2.78 2.00 -0.74
CA VAL A 95 -2.68 3.28 -1.42
C VAL A 95 -1.42 3.28 -2.27
N HIS A 96 -1.57 3.64 -3.54
CA HIS A 96 -0.45 3.72 -4.47
C HIS A 96 -0.28 5.16 -4.95
N TYR A 97 0.96 5.60 -5.07
CA TYR A 97 1.26 6.94 -5.58
C TYR A 97 2.59 6.97 -6.32
N TRP A 98 2.70 7.95 -7.23
CA TRP A 98 3.88 8.25 -8.02
C TRP A 98 4.51 9.56 -7.57
N LEU A 99 5.85 9.58 -7.48
CA LEU A 99 6.67 10.78 -7.33
C LEU A 99 7.73 10.84 -8.43
N ASN A 100 7.78 11.94 -9.17
CA ASN A 100 8.81 12.12 -10.21
C ASN A 100 10.17 12.50 -9.61
N GLU A 101 10.16 13.25 -8.51
CA GLU A 101 11.35 13.68 -7.77
C GLU A 101 11.16 13.46 -6.27
N GLN A 102 12.24 13.61 -5.50
CA GLN A 102 12.16 13.46 -4.05
C GLN A 102 11.30 14.57 -3.44
N ALA A 103 10.39 14.22 -2.54
CA ALA A 103 9.43 15.15 -1.95
C ALA A 103 9.15 14.85 -0.47
N GLU A 104 8.64 15.83 0.26
CA GLU A 104 8.05 15.61 1.58
C GLU A 104 6.64 15.05 1.43
N VAL A 105 6.34 13.95 2.12
CA VAL A 105 5.07 13.22 1.97
C VAL A 105 4.43 12.95 3.33
N SER A 106 3.13 13.22 3.43
CA SER A 106 2.27 12.73 4.51
C SER A 106 1.11 11.94 3.90
N LEU A 107 0.76 10.81 4.50
CA LEU A 107 -0.38 10.00 4.09
C LEU A 107 -1.33 9.79 5.26
N GLU A 108 -2.51 10.37 5.17
CA GLU A 108 -3.50 10.40 6.24
C GLU A 108 -4.79 9.73 5.81
N ILE A 109 -5.47 9.12 6.77
CA ILE A 109 -6.78 8.51 6.59
C ILE A 109 -7.78 9.25 7.46
N GLU A 110 -8.83 9.78 6.86
CA GLU A 110 -9.96 10.42 7.55
C GLU A 110 -11.23 9.58 7.42
N ASP A 111 -12.11 9.66 8.42
CA ASP A 111 -13.47 9.13 8.30
C ASP A 111 -14.40 10.11 7.56
N ASN A 112 -15.65 9.71 7.33
CA ASN A 112 -16.66 10.55 6.68
C ASN A 112 -17.09 11.80 7.48
N ARG A 113 -16.57 12.00 8.69
CA ARG A 113 -16.79 13.20 9.53
C ARG A 113 -15.58 14.12 9.51
N GLY A 114 -14.53 13.78 8.75
CA GLY A 114 -13.26 14.51 8.74
C GLY A 114 -12.43 14.29 10.01
N GLN A 115 -12.70 13.22 10.78
CA GLN A 115 -11.85 12.86 11.90
C GLN A 115 -10.67 12.05 11.38
N MET A 116 -9.45 12.45 11.73
CA MET A 116 -8.24 11.67 11.47
C MET A 116 -8.34 10.29 12.15
N VAL A 117 -8.15 9.25 11.36
CA VAL A 117 -8.24 7.84 11.75
C VAL A 117 -6.89 7.19 11.81
N ASN A 118 -5.98 7.46 10.87
CA ASN A 118 -4.62 6.95 10.90
C ASN A 118 -3.66 7.85 10.11
N ILE A 119 -2.37 7.74 10.41
CA ILE A 119 -1.27 8.33 9.64
C ILE A 119 -0.35 7.18 9.26
N LEU A 120 -0.05 7.05 7.98
CA LEU A 120 0.74 5.95 7.44
C LEU A 120 2.14 6.43 7.08
N GLU A 121 3.13 5.57 7.28
CA GLU A 121 4.49 5.85 6.81
C GLU A 121 4.52 5.82 5.28
N ALA A 122 4.94 6.94 4.69
CA ALA A 122 5.05 7.12 3.24
C ALA A 122 6.48 7.55 2.90
N SER A 123 7.07 6.96 1.85
CA SER A 123 8.39 7.34 1.38
C SER A 123 8.33 8.57 0.48
N GLY A 124 9.27 9.48 0.69
CA GLY A 124 9.48 10.65 -0.16
C GLY A 124 10.38 10.42 -1.37
N ASP A 125 10.89 9.20 -1.57
CA ASP A 125 11.84 8.93 -2.65
C ASP A 125 11.18 8.95 -4.05
N PRO A 126 11.91 9.23 -5.14
CA PRO A 126 11.33 9.16 -6.48
C PRO A 126 10.89 7.73 -6.86
N GLY A 127 9.74 7.60 -7.50
CA GLY A 127 9.23 6.34 -8.04
C GLY A 127 7.77 6.05 -7.69
N LEU A 128 7.37 4.80 -7.96
CA LEU A 128 6.06 4.27 -7.61
C LEU A 128 6.11 3.65 -6.21
N HIS A 129 5.20 4.05 -5.33
CA HIS A 129 5.10 3.56 -3.97
C HIS A 129 3.78 2.85 -3.72
N ALA A 130 3.80 1.90 -2.79
CA ALA A 130 2.62 1.23 -2.26
C ALA A 130 2.68 1.27 -0.73
N VAL A 131 1.61 1.76 -0.11
CA VAL A 131 1.47 1.82 1.34
C VAL A 131 0.28 0.96 1.75
N GLU A 132 0.54 0.02 2.64
CA GLU A 132 -0.48 -0.85 3.22
C GLU A 132 -1.11 -0.18 4.42
N TRP A 133 -2.44 -0.23 4.49
CA TRP A 133 -3.19 0.06 5.70
C TRP A 133 -3.88 -1.20 6.20
N THR A 134 -3.43 -1.69 7.36
CA THR A 134 -3.95 -2.86 8.08
C THR A 134 -5.34 -2.63 8.70
N LEU A 135 -5.97 -1.50 8.39
CA LEU A 135 -7.28 -1.06 8.87
C LEU A 135 -7.33 -0.71 10.35
N GLU A 136 -6.17 -0.45 10.97
CA GLU A 136 -6.06 0.02 12.34
C GLU A 136 -6.29 1.52 12.49
N ARG A 137 -6.65 1.94 13.71
CA ARG A 137 -6.80 3.35 14.10
C ARG A 137 -5.51 3.85 14.76
N LEU A 138 -5.26 5.15 14.65
CA LEU A 138 -4.19 5.87 15.31
C LEU A 138 -4.31 5.67 16.83
N GLY A 139 -3.23 5.18 17.46
CA GLY A 139 -3.21 4.87 18.89
C GLY A 139 -3.32 3.37 19.22
N SER A 140 -3.30 2.49 18.22
CA SER A 140 -3.03 1.07 18.42
C SER A 140 -1.58 0.88 18.90
N ASP A 141 -1.37 0.95 20.22
CA ASP A 141 -0.05 0.82 20.86
C ASP A 141 0.71 -0.41 20.33
N GLN A 142 1.69 -0.16 19.47
CA GLN A 142 2.74 -1.10 19.10
C GLN A 142 3.79 -1.11 20.24
N GLY A 143 3.36 -1.39 21.48
CA GLY A 143 4.18 -1.13 22.65
C GLY A 143 3.61 -1.61 23.98
N GLY A 144 3.30 -2.92 24.12
CA GLY A 144 2.83 -3.43 25.41
C GLY A 144 2.92 -4.94 25.57
N ARG A 145 4.06 -5.44 26.07
CA ARG A 145 4.12 -6.76 26.73
C ARG A 145 3.29 -6.70 28.01
N GLY A 146 2.01 -7.03 27.93
CA GLY A 146 1.12 -7.14 29.09
C GLY A 146 0.04 -8.19 28.82
N ALA A 147 0.12 -9.31 29.55
CA ALA A 147 -0.89 -10.36 29.51
C ALA A 147 -2.26 -9.82 29.96
N GLY A 148 -3.24 -9.81 29.06
CA GLY A 148 -4.62 -9.43 29.36
C GLY A 148 -5.56 -9.76 28.20
N PHE A 149 -6.43 -10.75 28.40
CA PHE A 149 -7.54 -11.09 27.51
C PHE A 149 -8.56 -9.93 27.46
N SER A 150 -8.45 -9.03 26.49
CA SER A 150 -9.54 -8.14 26.02
C SER A 150 -9.05 -7.23 24.88
N GLY A 151 -8.73 -7.79 23.72
CA GLY A 151 -8.52 -6.97 22.51
C GLY A 151 -9.85 -6.71 21.82
N ARG A 152 -10.53 -5.59 22.12
CA ARG A 152 -11.37 -4.99 21.06
C ARG A 152 -10.38 -4.69 19.95
N SER A 153 -10.57 -5.30 18.79
CA SER A 153 -9.70 -5.04 17.64
C SER A 153 -9.70 -3.52 17.42
N ASP A 154 -8.53 -2.88 17.47
CA ASP A 154 -8.37 -1.44 17.25
C ASP A 154 -8.49 -1.08 15.77
N LEU A 155 -9.39 -1.80 15.10
CA LEU A 155 -9.69 -1.70 13.70
C LEU A 155 -10.82 -0.69 13.51
N VAL A 156 -10.81 -0.07 12.35
CA VAL A 156 -11.90 0.78 11.93
C VAL A 156 -13.21 0.02 11.77
N GLN A 157 -14.32 0.76 11.73
CA GLN A 157 -15.60 0.18 11.35
C GLN A 157 -15.73 0.12 9.82
N PRO A 158 -16.54 -0.80 9.26
CA PRO A 158 -16.91 -0.73 7.86
C PRO A 158 -17.55 0.62 7.53
N GLY A 159 -17.13 1.23 6.43
CA GLY A 159 -17.57 2.57 6.04
C GLY A 159 -16.73 3.13 4.90
N GLU A 160 -17.04 4.36 4.54
CA GLU A 160 -16.26 5.16 3.60
C GLU A 160 -15.26 6.02 4.38
N TYR A 161 -14.03 6.03 3.91
CA TYR A 161 -12.90 6.80 4.41
C TYR A 161 -12.35 7.66 3.27
N THR A 162 -11.55 8.66 3.61
CA THR A 162 -10.83 9.47 2.64
C THR A 162 -9.34 9.30 2.88
N VAL A 163 -8.62 8.96 1.83
CA VAL A 163 -7.15 8.97 1.81
C VAL A 163 -6.71 10.35 1.37
N ILE A 164 -5.82 10.96 2.15
CA ILE A 164 -5.22 12.25 1.86
C ILE A 164 -3.72 12.06 1.71
N LEU A 165 -3.23 12.26 0.49
CA LEU A 165 -1.80 12.29 0.19
C LEU A 165 -1.37 13.74 0.01
N SER A 166 -0.54 14.22 0.94
CA SER A 166 0.09 15.53 0.85
C SER A 166 1.51 15.35 0.34
N VAL A 167 1.85 16.02 -0.77
CA VAL A 167 3.18 16.01 -1.40
C VAL A 167 3.66 17.44 -1.53
N ASN A 168 4.60 17.86 -0.69
CA ASN A 168 4.96 19.27 -0.52
C ASN A 168 3.69 20.13 -0.28
N ASP A 169 3.38 21.07 -1.18
CA ASP A 169 2.19 21.94 -1.11
C ASP A 169 0.95 21.37 -1.85
N ALA A 170 1.07 20.22 -2.52
CA ALA A 170 -0.01 19.61 -3.28
C ALA A 170 -0.76 18.55 -2.46
N GLU A 171 -2.08 18.60 -2.47
CA GLU A 171 -2.95 17.64 -1.77
C GLU A 171 -3.76 16.82 -2.79
N HIS A 172 -3.74 15.50 -2.64
CA HIS A 172 -4.60 14.57 -3.37
C HIS A 172 -5.56 13.89 -2.39
N ARG A 173 -6.85 13.85 -2.73
CA ARG A 173 -7.88 13.19 -1.90
C ARG A 173 -8.62 12.15 -2.73
N MET A 174 -8.74 10.93 -2.21
CA MET A 174 -9.53 9.87 -2.84
C MET A 174 -10.39 9.14 -1.80
N PRO A 175 -11.61 8.70 -2.18
CA PRO A 175 -12.41 7.84 -1.33
C PRO A 175 -11.75 6.46 -1.23
N LEU A 176 -11.88 5.84 -0.05
CA LEU A 176 -11.45 4.47 0.22
C LEU A 176 -12.54 3.76 1.02
N ARG A 177 -12.97 2.61 0.50
CA ARG A 177 -14.02 1.82 1.13
C ARG A 177 -13.44 0.73 2.01
N VAL A 178 -13.99 0.60 3.22
CA VAL A 178 -13.75 -0.54 4.10
C VAL A 178 -15.06 -1.29 4.25
N SER A 179 -15.06 -2.56 3.85
CA SER A 179 -16.23 -3.42 3.98
C SER A 179 -16.01 -4.51 5.03
N ARG A 180 -17.10 -5.16 5.45
CA ARG A 180 -17.01 -6.41 6.21
C ARG A 180 -17.41 -7.54 5.28
N ARG A 181 -16.64 -8.62 5.27
CA ARG A 181 -16.99 -9.82 4.50
C ARG A 181 -18.36 -10.33 4.93
N GLN A 182 -19.30 -10.48 4.00
CA GLN A 182 -20.59 -11.09 4.26
C GLN A 182 -20.46 -12.63 4.20
N PRO A 183 -21.21 -13.38 5.03
CA PRO A 183 -21.17 -14.85 5.07
C PRO A 183 -21.73 -15.51 3.81
#